data_AF-A0A2U1FMN0-F1
#
_entry.id   AF-A0A2U1FMN0-F1
#
_cell.length_a   1.000
_cell.length_b   1.000
_cell.length_c   1.000
_cell.angle_alpha   90.00
_cell.angle_beta   90.00
_cell.angle_gamma   90.00
#
_symmetry.space_group_name_H-M   'P 1'
#
loop_
_entity.id
_entity.type
_entity.pdbx_description
1 polymer ?
#
loop_
_entity_poly.entity_id
_entity_poly.type
_entity_poly.pdbx_seq_one_letter_code
_entity_poly.pdbx_strand_id
1 'polypeptide(L)'
;GSVLREAKRVIIVPGYGMALAQAQHQVRQLADKLTANGTDVRYAIHPVAGRMPGHMNVLLCEADVPYELLYEMDAINDDFAKADAVLVIGANDVLNPAARDAEGTPIYGMPVLNVDQAPEVIICNFDLKPGYAGVENPLYSREGVFMMLGDAKESLTEIMKQMETTTATATPAAAPSQAQKTVGSVLREAKRVIIVPGYGMALAQAQHQVRQLADKLTANGTDVRYAIHPVAGRMPGHMNVLLCEADVPYELLYEMDAINDDFAKADAVLVIGANDVLNPAARDAEGTPIYGMPVLNVDQAPEVIICNFDLKPGYAGVENPLYSREGVFMMLGDAKESLTEIMKQME
;
A
#
# COMPACT_ATOMS: atom_id res chain seq x y z
N GLY A 1 -22.25 -9.50 11.26
CA GLY A 1 -22.73 -10.23 10.08
C GLY A 1 -24.13 -9.83 9.62
N SER A 2 -25.17 -10.06 10.43
CA SER A 2 -26.57 -9.81 10.05
C SER A 2 -26.89 -8.36 9.72
N VAL A 3 -26.42 -7.41 10.54
CA VAL A 3 -26.58 -5.96 10.33
C VAL A 3 -26.11 -5.52 8.93
N LEU A 4 -24.94 -6.00 8.50
CA LEU A 4 -24.37 -5.65 7.20
C LEU A 4 -25.08 -6.31 6.01
N ARG A 5 -25.77 -7.44 6.23
CA ARG A 5 -26.47 -8.17 5.16
C ARG A 5 -27.75 -7.45 4.73
N GLU A 6 -28.39 -6.73 5.64
CA GLU A 6 -29.66 -6.03 5.41
C GLU A 6 -29.47 -4.55 5.09
N ALA A 7 -28.26 -4.02 5.32
CA ALA A 7 -27.91 -2.62 5.08
C ALA A 7 -27.92 -2.27 3.58
N LYS A 8 -28.54 -1.13 3.25
CA LYS A 8 -28.55 -0.57 1.89
C LYS A 8 -27.53 0.54 1.72
N ARG A 9 -27.11 1.19 2.81
CA ARG A 9 -26.06 2.22 2.84
C ARG A 9 -25.07 1.91 3.95
N VAL A 10 -23.82 1.65 3.57
CA VAL A 10 -22.72 1.38 4.50
C VAL A 10 -21.60 2.39 4.29
N ILE A 11 -21.16 3.02 5.37
CA ILE A 11 -19.97 3.86 5.37
C ILE A 11 -18.83 3.11 6.05
N ILE A 12 -17.68 2.99 5.39
CA ILE A 12 -16.47 2.38 5.91
C ILE A 12 -15.52 3.48 6.39
N VAL A 13 -15.05 3.38 7.64
CA VAL A 13 -14.13 4.33 8.27
C VAL A 13 -12.81 3.63 8.56
N PRO A 14 -11.82 3.72 7.67
CA PRO A 14 -10.49 3.14 7.89
C PRO A 14 -9.66 4.00 8.85
N GLY A 15 -8.81 3.34 9.63
CA GLY A 15 -7.85 3.98 10.53
C GLY A 15 -6.53 3.23 10.60
N TYR A 16 -5.64 3.67 11.49
CA TYR A 16 -4.28 3.14 11.57
C TYR A 16 -4.22 1.64 11.89
N GLY A 17 -5.17 1.09 12.63
CA GLY A 17 -5.23 -0.35 12.88
C GLY A 17 -5.46 -1.18 11.60
N MET A 18 -6.08 -0.61 10.55
CA MET A 18 -6.16 -1.24 9.23
C MET A 18 -4.77 -1.40 8.61
N ALA A 19 -3.94 -0.36 8.71
CA ALA A 19 -2.56 -0.36 8.20
C ALA A 19 -1.70 -1.37 8.95
N LEU A 20 -1.76 -1.38 10.29
CA LEU A 20 -1.02 -2.34 11.12
C LEU A 20 -1.36 -3.79 10.78
N ALA A 21 -2.64 -4.07 10.48
CA ALA A 21 -3.12 -5.40 10.14
C ALA A 21 -2.94 -5.76 8.65
N GLN A 22 -2.50 -4.83 7.80
CA GLN A 22 -2.45 -4.99 6.34
C GLN A 22 -3.79 -5.49 5.78
N ALA A 23 -4.87 -4.82 6.23
CA ALA A 23 -6.25 -5.25 6.04
C ALA A 23 -6.95 -4.62 4.82
N GLN A 24 -6.31 -3.69 4.11
CA GLN A 24 -6.89 -2.91 3.00
C GLN A 24 -7.53 -3.78 1.91
N HIS A 25 -6.93 -4.93 1.59
CA HIS A 25 -7.50 -5.88 0.63
C HIS A 25 -8.75 -6.60 1.17
N GLN A 26 -8.80 -6.92 2.47
CA GLN A 26 -10.00 -7.48 3.11
C GLN A 26 -11.12 -6.44 3.17
N VAL A 27 -10.77 -5.18 3.41
CA VAL A 27 -11.72 -4.06 3.36
C VAL A 27 -12.31 -3.95 1.95
N ARG A 28 -11.48 -4.02 0.91
CA ARG A 28 -11.94 -4.04 -0.47
C ARG A 28 -12.86 -5.23 -0.75
N GLN A 29 -12.45 -6.44 -0.38
CA GLN A 29 -13.25 -7.66 -0.58
C GLN A 29 -14.60 -7.58 0.11
N LEU A 30 -14.65 -7.03 1.33
CA LEU A 30 -15.91 -6.82 2.04
C LEU A 30 -16.81 -5.80 1.33
N ALA A 31 -16.23 -4.69 0.86
CA ALA A 31 -16.96 -3.67 0.10
C ALA A 31 -17.51 -4.22 -1.22
N ASP A 32 -16.75 -5.04 -1.95
CA ASP A 32 -17.21 -5.71 -3.16
C ASP A 32 -18.40 -6.63 -2.88
N LYS A 33 -18.35 -7.40 -1.78
CA LYS A 33 -19.47 -8.27 -1.38
C LYS A 33 -20.72 -7.49 -1.01
N LEU A 34 -20.57 -6.39 -0.29
CA LEU A 34 -21.68 -5.49 0.06
C LEU A 34 -22.29 -4.88 -1.21
N THR A 35 -21.45 -4.37 -2.11
CA THR A 35 -21.88 -3.77 -3.37
C THR A 35 -22.58 -4.80 -4.27
N ALA A 36 -22.08 -6.03 -4.32
CA ALA A 36 -22.72 -7.13 -5.04
C ALA A 36 -24.13 -7.48 -4.51
N ASN A 37 -24.39 -7.22 -3.23
CA ASN A 37 -25.71 -7.35 -2.61
C ASN A 37 -26.61 -6.11 -2.80
N GLY A 38 -26.15 -5.11 -3.57
CA GLY A 38 -26.89 -3.87 -3.85
C GLY A 38 -26.76 -2.80 -2.77
N THR A 39 -25.81 -2.94 -1.84
CA THR A 39 -25.49 -1.92 -0.84
C THR A 39 -24.66 -0.79 -1.46
N ASP A 40 -25.04 0.46 -1.22
CA ASP A 40 -24.21 1.65 -1.47
C ASP A 40 -23.09 1.70 -0.44
N VAL A 41 -21.84 1.50 -0.88
CA VAL A 41 -20.65 1.50 -0.02
C VAL A 41 -19.79 2.71 -0.32
N ARG A 42 -19.51 3.51 0.72
CA ARG A 42 -18.63 4.68 0.65
C ARG A 42 -17.57 4.64 1.73
N TYR A 43 -16.44 5.28 1.49
CA TYR A 43 -15.34 5.37 2.44
C TYR A 43 -15.24 6.79 2.98
N ALA A 44 -15.24 6.93 4.31
CA ALA A 44 -15.05 8.21 4.97
C ALA A 44 -13.61 8.33 5.46
N ILE A 45 -12.83 9.19 4.81
CA ILE A 45 -11.42 9.40 5.11
C ILE A 45 -11.28 10.62 6.01
N HIS A 46 -10.76 10.40 7.21
CA HIS A 46 -10.37 11.50 8.08
C HIS A 46 -8.99 12.03 7.66
N PRO A 47 -8.76 13.37 7.61
CA PRO A 47 -7.50 13.95 7.11
C PRO A 47 -6.23 13.46 7.84
N VAL A 48 -6.37 13.14 9.13
CA VAL A 48 -5.28 12.60 9.97
C VAL A 48 -5.44 11.12 10.32
N ALA A 49 -6.26 10.36 9.58
CA ALA A 49 -6.33 8.92 9.74
C ALA A 49 -4.98 8.27 9.38
N GLY A 50 -4.38 7.57 10.35
CA GLY A 50 -3.09 6.91 10.19
C GLY A 50 -1.96 7.60 10.95
N ARG A 51 -0.79 7.67 10.30
CA ARG A 51 0.44 8.29 10.84
C ARG A 51 1.10 9.29 9.90
N MET A 52 0.48 9.56 8.74
CA MET A 52 0.94 10.55 7.78
C MET A 52 -0.24 11.06 6.93
N PRO A 53 -0.14 12.22 6.28
CA PRO A 53 -1.17 12.72 5.38
C PRO A 53 -1.47 11.73 4.25
N GLY A 54 -2.76 11.48 3.98
CA GLY A 54 -3.19 10.60 2.89
C GLY A 54 -2.94 9.11 3.10
N HIS A 55 -2.53 8.67 4.31
CA HIS A 55 -2.18 7.27 4.59
C HIS A 55 -3.26 6.29 4.13
N MET A 56 -4.53 6.52 4.50
CA MET A 56 -5.63 5.62 4.13
C MET A 56 -5.93 5.66 2.63
N ASN A 57 -5.79 6.81 1.98
CA ASN A 57 -5.97 6.93 0.53
C ASN A 57 -4.99 6.03 -0.22
N VAL A 58 -3.74 5.95 0.24
CA VAL A 58 -2.71 5.10 -0.37
C VAL A 58 -3.07 3.62 -0.26
N LEU A 59 -3.37 3.16 0.95
CA LEU A 59 -3.66 1.76 1.20
C LEU A 59 -4.95 1.30 0.50
N LEU A 60 -5.98 2.15 0.46
CA LEU A 60 -7.20 1.82 -0.27
C LEU A 60 -6.98 1.85 -1.79
N CYS A 61 -6.15 2.77 -2.30
CA CYS A 61 -5.77 2.78 -3.72
C CYS A 61 -4.94 1.56 -4.11
N GLU A 62 -4.05 1.10 -3.23
CA GLU A 62 -3.31 -0.15 -3.39
C GLU A 62 -4.24 -1.38 -3.45
N ALA A 63 -5.32 -1.36 -2.66
CA ALA A 63 -6.39 -2.36 -2.74
C ALA A 63 -7.39 -2.10 -3.89
N ASP A 64 -7.00 -1.31 -4.90
CA ASP A 64 -7.78 -0.95 -6.09
C ASP A 64 -9.12 -0.24 -5.81
N VAL A 65 -9.34 0.32 -4.62
CA VAL A 65 -10.57 1.06 -4.30
C VAL A 65 -10.65 2.33 -5.19
N PRO A 66 -11.75 2.51 -5.96
CA PRO A 66 -11.92 3.69 -6.80
C PRO A 66 -11.93 4.98 -5.98
N TYR A 67 -11.19 5.99 -6.46
CA TYR A 67 -11.06 7.28 -5.77
C TYR A 67 -12.41 7.98 -5.56
N GLU A 68 -13.37 7.80 -6.47
CA GLU A 68 -14.73 8.35 -6.36
C GLU A 68 -15.54 7.82 -5.16
N LEU A 69 -15.10 6.70 -4.57
CA LEU A 69 -15.70 6.16 -3.35
C LEU A 69 -15.03 6.68 -2.08
N LEU A 70 -13.91 7.39 -2.19
CA LEU A 70 -13.16 7.98 -1.09
C LEU A 70 -13.63 9.41 -0.85
N TYR A 71 -14.42 9.61 0.21
CA TYR A 71 -14.94 10.91 0.58
C TYR A 71 -14.14 11.50 1.74
N GLU A 72 -13.71 12.74 1.59
CA GLU A 72 -13.15 13.52 2.68
C GLU A 72 -14.22 13.83 3.73
N MET A 73 -13.79 14.00 4.99
CA MET A 73 -14.66 14.23 6.15
C MET A 73 -15.75 15.30 5.91
N ASP A 74 -15.40 16.46 5.35
CA ASP A 74 -16.35 17.56 5.12
C ASP A 74 -17.45 17.20 4.10
N ALA A 75 -17.18 16.25 3.20
CA ALA A 75 -18.13 15.83 2.18
C ALA A 75 -19.07 14.70 2.64
N ILE A 76 -18.70 13.94 3.68
CA ILE A 76 -19.44 12.74 4.12
C ILE A 76 -20.07 12.86 5.51
N ASN A 77 -19.69 13.87 6.31
CA ASN A 77 -20.12 13.96 7.70
C ASN A 77 -21.65 14.05 7.89
N ASP A 78 -22.36 14.66 6.94
CA ASP A 78 -23.83 14.79 6.96
C ASP A 78 -24.57 13.49 6.54
N ASP A 79 -23.83 12.47 6.10
CA ASP A 79 -24.39 11.21 5.61
C ASP A 79 -24.34 10.08 6.64
N PHE A 80 -23.59 10.23 7.75
CA PHE A 80 -23.56 9.23 8.82
C PHE A 80 -24.93 8.97 9.44
N ALA A 81 -25.73 10.01 9.67
CA ALA A 81 -27.10 9.88 10.17
C ALA A 81 -28.04 9.19 9.16
N LYS A 82 -27.66 9.14 7.89
CA LYS A 82 -28.41 8.49 6.81
C LYS A 82 -27.90 7.07 6.54
N ALA A 83 -26.73 6.69 7.03
CA ALA A 83 -26.21 5.34 6.83
C ALA A 83 -27.06 4.32 7.62
N ASP A 84 -27.18 3.11 7.08
CA ASP A 84 -27.85 2.02 7.79
C ASP A 84 -26.87 1.31 8.74
N ALA A 85 -25.58 1.28 8.38
CA ALA A 85 -24.50 0.85 9.26
C ALA A 85 -23.17 1.56 8.94
N VAL A 86 -22.32 1.71 9.95
CA VAL A 86 -20.93 2.17 9.79
C VAL A 86 -19.97 1.07 10.21
N LEU A 87 -18.96 0.80 9.38
CA LEU A 87 -17.89 -0.14 9.70
C LEU A 87 -16.59 0.62 9.94
N VAL A 88 -16.17 0.65 11.20
CA VAL A 88 -14.91 1.27 11.65
C VAL A 88 -13.82 0.20 11.69
N ILE A 89 -12.66 0.48 11.07
CA ILE A 89 -11.55 -0.48 11.00
C ILE A 89 -10.28 0.19 11.51
N GLY A 90 -9.92 -0.08 12.76
CA GLY A 90 -8.67 0.41 13.34
C GLY A 90 -8.62 1.92 13.56
N ALA A 91 -9.75 2.59 13.69
CA ALA A 91 -9.84 4.03 14.00
C ALA A 91 -10.31 4.25 15.44
N ASN A 92 -9.73 5.25 16.11
CA ASN A 92 -10.12 5.62 17.47
C ASN A 92 -10.28 7.15 17.59
N ASP A 93 -9.18 7.92 17.64
CA ASP A 93 -9.23 9.36 17.91
C ASP A 93 -10.04 10.14 16.86
N VAL A 94 -9.93 9.78 15.58
CA VAL A 94 -10.56 10.46 14.43
C VAL A 94 -12.09 10.41 14.38
N LEU A 95 -12.70 9.62 15.25
CA LEU A 95 -14.14 9.45 15.37
C LEU A 95 -14.61 9.63 16.83
N ASN A 96 -13.72 10.05 17.73
CA ASN A 96 -13.98 10.12 19.16
C ASN A 96 -14.86 11.34 19.47
N PRO A 97 -16.13 11.16 19.92
CA PRO A 97 -17.04 12.27 20.16
C PRO A 97 -16.57 13.22 21.27
N ALA A 98 -15.68 12.76 22.15
CA ALA A 98 -15.08 13.59 23.20
C ALA A 98 -14.34 14.83 22.63
N ALA A 99 -13.94 14.80 21.35
CA ALA A 99 -13.38 15.96 20.67
C ALA A 99 -14.33 17.17 20.63
N ARG A 100 -15.66 16.97 20.71
CA ARG A 100 -16.64 18.06 20.68
C ARG A 100 -16.89 18.68 22.05
N ASP A 101 -16.90 17.86 23.09
CA ASP A 101 -17.46 18.24 24.39
C ASP A 101 -16.46 18.16 25.57
N ALA A 102 -15.37 17.39 25.44
CA ALA A 102 -14.43 17.15 26.54
C ALA A 102 -13.33 18.22 26.59
N GLU A 103 -13.68 19.42 27.07
CA GLU A 103 -12.75 20.53 27.29
C GLU A 103 -11.50 20.09 28.10
N GLY A 104 -10.33 20.55 27.67
CA GLY A 104 -9.05 20.24 28.32
C GLY A 104 -8.42 18.91 27.91
N THR A 105 -9.07 18.11 27.06
CA THR A 105 -8.45 16.93 26.45
C THR A 105 -7.60 17.30 25.23
N PRO A 106 -6.54 16.54 24.88
CA PRO A 106 -5.72 16.80 23.69
C PRO A 106 -6.48 16.76 22.35
N ILE A 107 -7.68 16.18 22.32
CA ILE A 107 -8.52 16.08 21.12
C ILE A 107 -9.64 17.13 21.09
N TYR A 108 -9.79 17.96 22.13
CA TYR A 108 -10.85 18.97 22.16
C TYR A 108 -10.70 19.97 21.01
N GLY A 109 -11.79 20.18 20.25
CA GLY A 109 -11.82 21.02 19.07
C GLY A 109 -11.25 20.35 17.80
N MET A 110 -10.75 19.11 17.88
CA MET A 110 -10.38 18.35 16.69
C MET A 110 -11.66 18.01 15.90
N PRO A 111 -11.72 18.32 14.59
CA PRO A 111 -12.77 17.78 13.74
C PRO A 111 -12.75 16.26 13.80
N VAL A 112 -13.91 15.62 13.85
CA VAL A 112 -14.03 14.16 13.88
C VAL A 112 -15.12 13.70 12.92
N LEU A 113 -15.02 12.46 12.46
CA LEU A 113 -16.08 11.82 11.71
C LEU A 113 -17.29 11.59 12.60
N ASN A 114 -18.48 11.96 12.12
CA ASN A 114 -19.76 11.88 12.85
C ASN A 114 -20.31 10.44 12.96
N VAL A 115 -19.43 9.45 13.18
CA VAL A 115 -19.77 8.03 13.30
C VAL A 115 -20.81 7.78 14.40
N ASP A 116 -20.77 8.59 15.46
CA ASP A 116 -21.70 8.54 16.59
C ASP A 116 -23.16 8.85 16.22
N GLN A 117 -23.40 9.44 15.04
CA GLN A 117 -24.75 9.73 14.53
C GLN A 117 -25.37 8.54 13.78
N ALA A 118 -24.59 7.53 13.42
CA ALA A 118 -25.11 6.36 12.72
C ALA A 118 -25.92 5.45 13.66
N PRO A 119 -26.98 4.80 13.18
CA PRO A 119 -27.80 3.92 14.00
C PRO A 119 -27.01 2.72 14.51
N GLU A 120 -26.32 2.00 13.61
CA GLU A 120 -25.49 0.85 13.95
C GLU A 120 -24.02 1.09 13.57
N VAL A 121 -23.10 0.82 14.49
CA VAL A 121 -21.66 0.97 14.29
C VAL A 121 -20.96 -0.33 14.64
N ILE A 122 -20.17 -0.89 13.73
CA ILE A 122 -19.35 -2.07 13.96
C ILE A 122 -17.90 -1.60 14.02
N ILE A 123 -17.18 -1.87 15.11
CA ILE A 123 -15.80 -1.42 15.32
C ILE A 123 -14.86 -2.62 15.40
N CYS A 124 -13.95 -2.72 14.42
CA CYS A 124 -12.88 -3.70 14.36
C CYS A 124 -11.57 -3.07 14.84
N ASN A 125 -11.32 -3.12 16.15
CA ASN A 125 -10.14 -2.55 16.78
C ASN A 125 -9.43 -3.60 17.65
N PHE A 126 -8.12 -3.48 17.82
CA PHE A 126 -7.34 -4.47 18.55
C PHE A 126 -7.73 -4.60 20.03
N ASP A 127 -7.90 -3.48 20.72
CA ASP A 127 -8.34 -3.41 22.10
C ASP A 127 -9.19 -2.14 22.35
N LEU A 128 -9.59 -1.94 23.62
CA LEU A 128 -10.36 -0.77 24.04
C LEU A 128 -9.49 0.43 24.42
N LYS A 129 -8.16 0.34 24.28
CA LYS A 129 -7.27 1.40 24.77
C LYS A 129 -7.45 2.66 23.91
N PRO A 130 -7.19 3.83 24.51
CA PRO A 130 -7.11 5.08 23.77
C PRO A 130 -6.16 5.02 22.57
N GLY A 131 -6.42 5.86 21.58
CA GLY A 131 -5.54 6.03 20.44
C GLY A 131 -4.27 6.81 20.80
N TYR A 132 -3.75 7.54 19.84
CA TYR A 132 -2.52 8.32 20.01
C TYR A 132 -2.68 9.40 21.10
N ALA A 133 -3.86 10.00 21.19
CA ALA A 133 -4.12 11.10 22.13
C ALA A 133 -4.31 10.68 23.59
N GLY A 134 -4.42 9.38 23.88
CA GLY A 134 -4.58 8.90 25.27
C GLY A 134 -5.95 9.18 25.90
N VAL A 135 -6.95 9.57 25.09
CA VAL A 135 -8.33 9.87 25.55
C VAL A 135 -9.24 8.67 25.32
N GLU A 136 -10.01 8.28 26.33
CA GLU A 136 -11.03 7.23 26.19
C GLU A 136 -12.09 7.62 25.17
N ASN A 137 -12.69 6.64 24.51
CA ASN A 137 -13.68 6.87 23.46
C ASN A 137 -15.09 6.53 23.95
N PRO A 138 -15.94 7.54 24.23
CA PRO A 138 -17.31 7.32 24.71
C PRO A 138 -18.17 6.53 23.72
N LEU A 139 -17.83 6.54 22.42
CA LEU A 139 -18.56 5.80 21.40
C LEU A 139 -18.60 4.29 21.71
N TYR A 140 -17.55 3.73 22.32
CA TYR A 140 -17.46 2.29 22.56
C TYR A 140 -18.54 1.77 23.52
N SER A 141 -19.14 2.65 24.33
CA SER A 141 -20.19 2.29 25.30
C SER A 141 -21.59 2.70 24.85
N ARG A 142 -21.73 3.26 23.64
CA ARG A 142 -23.04 3.68 23.10
C ARG A 142 -23.86 2.46 22.68
N GLU A 143 -25.17 2.51 22.88
CA GLU A 143 -26.10 1.54 22.30
C GLU A 143 -26.00 1.55 20.76
N GLY A 144 -26.21 0.40 20.11
CA GLY A 144 -26.01 0.25 18.66
C GLY A 144 -24.54 0.25 18.23
N VAL A 145 -23.62 -0.09 19.14
CA VAL A 145 -22.20 -0.29 18.83
C VAL A 145 -21.80 -1.74 19.09
N PHE A 146 -21.25 -2.40 18.07
CA PHE A 146 -20.76 -3.77 18.12
C PHE A 146 -19.25 -3.78 18.01
N MET A 147 -18.57 -4.27 19.05
CA MET A 147 -17.11 -4.37 19.06
C MET A 147 -16.66 -5.74 18.56
N MET A 148 -15.70 -5.76 17.66
CA MET A 148 -14.93 -6.93 17.26
C MET A 148 -13.47 -6.68 17.63
N LEU A 149 -13.08 -7.19 18.80
CA LEU A 149 -11.73 -7.01 19.33
C LEU A 149 -10.75 -8.01 18.71
N GLY A 150 -9.54 -7.54 18.42
CA GLY A 150 -8.46 -8.34 17.85
C GLY A 150 -7.92 -7.77 16.54
N ASP A 151 -7.18 -8.59 15.81
CA ASP A 151 -6.63 -8.17 14.51
C ASP A 151 -7.76 -7.78 13.54
N ALA A 152 -7.58 -6.65 12.84
CA ALA A 152 -8.60 -6.09 11.98
C ALA A 152 -8.84 -6.96 10.73
N LYS A 153 -7.77 -7.59 10.19
CA LYS A 153 -7.85 -8.47 9.03
C LYS A 153 -8.55 -9.78 9.37
N GLU A 154 -8.31 -10.34 10.56
CA GLU A 154 -9.07 -11.48 11.08
C GLU A 154 -10.54 -11.13 11.30
N SER A 155 -10.83 -9.98 11.91
CA SER A 155 -12.20 -9.51 12.16
C SER A 155 -12.99 -9.38 10.86
N LEU A 156 -12.42 -8.76 9.83
CA LEU A 156 -13.04 -8.62 8.51
C LEU A 156 -13.26 -9.97 7.83
N THR A 157 -12.32 -10.90 7.98
CA THR A 157 -12.45 -12.27 7.46
C THR A 157 -13.64 -12.99 8.11
N GLU A 158 -13.79 -12.86 9.42
CA GLU A 158 -14.92 -13.45 10.16
C GLU A 158 -16.26 -12.79 9.78
N ILE A 159 -16.30 -11.47 9.58
CA ILE A 159 -17.50 -10.77 9.07
C ILE A 159 -17.90 -11.32 7.69
N MET A 160 -16.95 -11.42 6.76
CA MET A 160 -17.20 -11.95 5.43
C MET A 160 -17.69 -13.39 5.48
N LYS A 161 -17.11 -14.23 6.35
CA LYS A 161 -17.54 -15.61 6.56
C LYS A 161 -18.97 -15.69 7.12
N GLN A 162 -19.33 -14.81 8.05
CA GLN A 162 -20.71 -14.71 8.56
C GLN A 162 -21.71 -14.21 7.51
N MET A 163 -21.24 -13.55 6.45
CA MET A 163 -22.07 -13.15 5.31
C MET A 163 -22.26 -14.29 4.31
N GLU A 164 -21.44 -15.36 4.37
CA GLU A 164 -21.48 -16.48 3.43
C GLU A 164 -22.12 -17.74 4.02
N THR A 165 -23.25 -18.15 3.45
CA THR A 165 -23.57 -19.58 3.30
C THR A 165 -23.08 -20.04 1.92
N THR A 166 -21.94 -20.73 1.96
CA THR A 166 -21.33 -21.70 1.00
C THR A 166 -20.57 -21.23 -0.27
N THR A 167 -19.27 -21.59 -0.27
CA THR A 167 -18.35 -22.11 -1.33
C THR A 167 -17.73 -21.23 -2.44
N ALA A 168 -16.39 -21.25 -2.53
CA ALA A 168 -15.55 -21.64 -3.69
C ALA A 168 -14.03 -21.54 -3.34
N THR A 169 -13.22 -22.62 -3.37
CA THR A 169 -12.26 -23.10 -4.42
C THR A 169 -11.18 -22.13 -4.93
N ALA A 170 -9.93 -22.61 -4.91
CA ALA A 170 -8.67 -21.94 -5.28
C ALA A 170 -7.92 -22.64 -6.42
N THR A 171 -7.03 -21.95 -7.16
CA THR A 171 -5.74 -22.42 -7.78
C THR A 171 -5.14 -21.33 -8.72
N PRO A 172 -3.92 -21.47 -9.33
CA PRO A 172 -2.59 -21.88 -8.83
C PRO A 172 -1.41 -20.97 -9.30
N ALA A 173 -0.21 -21.28 -8.81
CA ALA A 173 1.11 -20.69 -9.12
C ALA A 173 1.77 -21.22 -10.42
N ALA A 174 2.83 -20.53 -10.88
CA ALA A 174 3.62 -20.85 -12.09
C ALA A 174 5.11 -21.17 -11.79
N ALA A 175 5.77 -21.84 -12.76
CA ALA A 175 7.07 -22.53 -12.66
C ALA A 175 8.26 -21.77 -13.34
N PRO A 176 9.54 -22.14 -13.10
CA PRO A 176 10.72 -21.27 -13.31
C PRO A 176 11.57 -21.59 -14.57
N SER A 177 12.51 -20.70 -14.94
CA SER A 177 13.53 -20.95 -15.98
C SER A 177 14.96 -20.49 -15.66
N GLN A 178 15.90 -21.45 -15.76
CA GLN A 178 17.35 -21.52 -16.06
C GLN A 178 18.37 -20.41 -15.70
N ALA A 179 19.52 -20.88 -15.21
CA ALA A 179 20.63 -20.11 -14.65
C ALA A 179 21.84 -19.93 -15.59
N GLN A 180 22.35 -18.69 -15.64
CA GLN A 180 23.73 -18.30 -15.94
C GLN A 180 23.97 -16.93 -15.25
N LYS A 181 25.07 -16.79 -14.47
CA LYS A 181 25.30 -15.72 -13.47
C LYS A 181 24.10 -15.57 -12.51
N THR A 182 24.21 -16.03 -11.27
CA THR A 182 23.10 -15.92 -10.33
C THR A 182 22.94 -14.48 -9.86
N VAL A 183 21.69 -14.02 -9.74
CA VAL A 183 21.39 -12.67 -9.23
C VAL A 183 22.03 -12.45 -7.85
N GLY A 184 22.04 -13.49 -7.01
CA GLY A 184 22.72 -13.46 -5.72
C GLY A 184 24.23 -13.18 -5.78
N SER A 185 24.95 -13.67 -6.80
CA SER A 185 26.39 -13.41 -6.92
C SER A 185 26.68 -11.96 -7.28
N VAL A 186 25.87 -11.38 -8.18
CA VAL A 186 25.98 -9.97 -8.59
C VAL A 186 25.79 -9.05 -7.38
N LEU A 187 24.75 -9.30 -6.57
CA LEU A 187 24.46 -8.49 -5.39
C LEU A 187 25.44 -8.69 -4.23
N ARG A 188 26.04 -9.88 -4.10
CA ARG A 188 27.04 -10.16 -3.05
C ARG A 188 28.37 -9.45 -3.30
N GLU A 189 28.72 -9.20 -4.55
CA GLU A 189 29.97 -8.53 -4.94
C GLU A 189 29.84 -7.01 -5.06
N ALA A 190 28.60 -6.50 -5.21
CA ALA A 190 28.31 -5.08 -5.35
C ALA A 190 28.64 -4.30 -4.06
N LYS A 191 29.23 -3.10 -4.22
CA LYS A 191 29.50 -2.17 -3.11
C LYS A 191 28.53 -1.01 -3.08
N ARG A 192 27.90 -0.69 -4.21
CA ARG A 192 26.88 0.35 -4.36
C ARG A 192 25.68 -0.22 -5.10
N VAL A 193 24.55 -0.30 -4.40
CA VAL A 193 23.29 -0.80 -4.95
C VAL A 193 22.23 0.30 -4.86
N ILE A 194 21.57 0.57 -5.99
CA ILE A 194 20.41 1.45 -6.05
C ILE A 194 19.15 0.60 -6.22
N ILE A 195 18.18 0.76 -5.32
CA ILE A 195 16.88 0.09 -5.38
C ILE A 195 15.86 1.04 -6.02
N VAL A 196 15.16 0.57 -7.06
CA VAL A 196 14.13 1.32 -7.77
C VAL A 196 12.77 0.62 -7.55
N PRO A 197 11.98 1.06 -6.57
CA PRO A 197 10.66 0.51 -6.31
C PRO A 197 9.63 1.04 -7.32
N GLY A 198 8.64 0.21 -7.65
CA GLY A 198 7.51 0.57 -8.49
C GLY A 198 6.21 -0.09 -8.05
N TYR A 199 5.16 0.08 -8.84
CA TYR A 199 3.81 -0.38 -8.50
C TYR A 199 3.72 -1.90 -8.27
N GLY A 200 4.51 -2.71 -8.97
CA GLY A 200 4.54 -4.16 -8.74
C GLY A 200 5.05 -4.54 -7.33
N MET A 201 5.86 -3.71 -6.68
CA MET A 201 6.23 -3.88 -5.27
C MET A 201 4.99 -3.75 -4.36
N ALA A 202 4.13 -2.76 -4.65
CA ALA A 202 2.90 -2.52 -3.92
C ALA A 202 1.91 -3.68 -4.11
N LEU A 203 1.68 -4.11 -5.36
CA LEU A 203 0.81 -5.26 -5.66
C LEU A 203 1.26 -6.54 -4.94
N ALA A 204 2.56 -6.79 -4.87
CA ALA A 204 3.12 -7.96 -4.22
C ALA A 204 3.24 -7.84 -2.70
N GLN A 205 2.96 -6.66 -2.11
CA GLN A 205 3.17 -6.40 -0.68
C GLN A 205 4.60 -6.75 -0.23
N ALA A 206 5.55 -6.25 -1.03
CA ALA A 206 6.96 -6.63 -0.98
C ALA A 206 7.86 -5.65 -0.19
N GLN A 207 7.32 -4.52 0.30
CA GLN A 207 8.07 -3.45 0.96
C GLN A 207 8.95 -3.94 2.12
N HIS A 208 8.46 -4.90 2.91
CA HIS A 208 9.25 -5.49 3.99
C HIS A 208 10.38 -6.40 3.48
N GLN A 209 10.18 -7.12 2.37
CA GLN A 209 11.23 -7.92 1.73
C GLN A 209 12.30 -7.02 1.12
N VAL A 210 11.91 -5.88 0.55
CA VAL A 210 12.85 -4.85 0.08
C VAL A 210 13.71 -4.37 1.25
N ARG A 211 13.08 -4.04 2.39
CA ARG A 211 13.80 -3.64 3.59
C ARG A 211 14.77 -4.71 4.08
N GLN A 212 14.32 -5.96 4.19
CA GLN A 212 15.16 -7.08 4.66
C GLN A 212 16.36 -7.31 3.74
N LEU A 213 16.17 -7.22 2.41
CA LEU A 213 17.24 -7.34 1.44
C LEU A 213 18.25 -6.18 1.58
N ALA A 214 17.77 -4.95 1.74
CA ALA A 214 18.63 -3.78 1.96
C ALA A 214 19.43 -3.90 3.27
N ASP A 215 18.83 -4.38 4.35
CA ASP A 215 19.52 -4.63 5.62
C ASP A 215 20.62 -5.69 5.45
N LYS A 216 20.34 -6.80 4.73
CA LYS A 216 21.34 -7.83 4.41
C LYS A 216 22.51 -7.27 3.59
N LEU A 217 22.22 -6.47 2.57
CA LEU A 217 23.25 -5.82 1.74
C LEU A 217 24.11 -4.85 2.56
N THR A 218 23.47 -4.03 3.38
CA THR A 218 24.15 -3.06 4.26
C THR A 218 25.03 -3.75 5.29
N ALA A 219 24.56 -4.86 5.87
CA ALA A 219 25.34 -5.68 6.80
C ALA A 219 26.62 -6.26 6.16
N ASN A 220 26.60 -6.47 4.84
CA ASN A 220 27.77 -6.89 4.04
C ASN A 220 28.66 -5.71 3.60
N GLY A 221 28.38 -4.48 4.06
CA GLY A 221 29.15 -3.28 3.75
C GLY A 221 28.78 -2.60 2.42
N THR A 222 27.63 -2.97 1.84
CA THR A 222 27.11 -2.34 0.62
C THR A 222 26.45 -1.01 0.96
N ASP A 223 26.74 0.04 0.20
CA ASP A 223 25.99 1.30 0.21
C ASP A 223 24.67 1.10 -0.55
N VAL A 224 23.54 1.14 0.16
CA VAL A 224 22.20 0.93 -0.40
C VAL A 224 21.41 2.22 -0.37
N ARG A 225 20.92 2.65 -1.53
CA ARG A 225 20.10 3.85 -1.69
C ARG A 225 18.83 3.53 -2.49
N TYR A 226 17.75 4.27 -2.24
CA TYR A 226 16.48 4.11 -2.95
C TYR A 226 16.28 5.27 -3.90
N ALA A 227 15.98 4.98 -5.15
CA ALA A 227 15.67 5.99 -6.16
C ALA A 227 14.16 6.02 -6.38
N ILE A 228 13.51 7.10 -5.93
CA ILE A 228 12.08 7.27 -6.01
C ILE A 228 11.75 8.14 -7.22
N HIS A 229 11.02 7.56 -8.17
CA HIS A 229 10.45 8.33 -9.26
C HIS A 229 9.18 9.06 -8.79
N PRO A 230 8.96 10.34 -9.14
CA PRO A 230 7.84 11.14 -8.63
C PRO A 230 6.46 10.55 -8.95
N VAL A 231 6.35 9.78 -10.04
CA VAL A 231 5.11 9.07 -10.44
C VAL A 231 5.20 7.54 -10.31
N ALA A 232 6.15 7.03 -9.51
CA ALA A 232 6.17 5.60 -9.20
C ALA A 232 4.93 5.20 -8.40
N GLY A 233 4.17 4.23 -8.91
CA GLY A 233 2.94 3.75 -8.28
C GLY A 233 1.68 4.22 -9.01
N ARG A 234 0.64 4.51 -8.22
CA ARG A 234 -0.67 5.01 -8.68
C ARG A 234 -1.08 6.33 -8.03
N MET A 235 -0.24 6.88 -7.15
CA MET A 235 -0.46 8.18 -6.53
C MET A 235 0.87 8.86 -6.16
N PRO A 236 0.89 10.19 -6.00
CA PRO A 236 2.07 10.89 -5.53
C PRO A 236 2.56 10.35 -4.18
N GLY A 237 3.86 10.10 -4.06
CA GLY A 237 4.47 9.60 -2.82
C GLY A 237 4.17 8.13 -2.48
N HIS A 238 3.54 7.37 -3.37
CA HIS A 238 3.14 5.97 -3.10
C HIS A 238 4.30 5.12 -2.57
N MET A 239 5.48 5.19 -3.21
CA MET A 239 6.65 4.40 -2.76
C MET A 239 7.20 4.91 -1.43
N ASN A 240 7.20 6.22 -1.18
CA ASN A 240 7.66 6.80 0.10
C ASN A 240 6.82 6.26 1.26
N VAL A 241 5.50 6.19 1.06
CA VAL A 241 4.54 5.65 2.02
C VAL A 241 4.86 4.20 2.38
N LEU A 242 4.96 3.32 1.38
CA LEU A 242 5.18 1.89 1.62
C LEU A 242 6.57 1.61 2.20
N LEU A 243 7.59 2.34 1.77
CA LEU A 243 8.93 2.20 2.34
C LEU A 243 8.99 2.73 3.78
N CYS A 244 8.29 3.82 4.09
CA CYS A 244 8.17 4.32 5.45
C CYS A 244 7.41 3.33 6.36
N GLU A 245 6.38 2.66 5.85
CA GLU A 245 5.68 1.59 6.55
C GLU A 245 6.59 0.39 6.85
N ALA A 246 7.53 0.10 5.96
CA ALA A 246 8.60 -0.89 6.17
C ALA A 246 9.80 -0.34 6.97
N ASP A 247 9.61 0.78 7.70
CA ASP A 247 10.60 1.46 8.54
C ASP A 247 11.87 1.94 7.81
N VAL A 248 11.86 2.06 6.48
CA VAL A 248 13.03 2.52 5.71
C VAL A 248 13.33 3.99 6.07
N PRO A 249 14.57 4.32 6.48
CA PRO A 249 14.94 5.70 6.81
C PRO A 249 14.77 6.64 5.63
N TYR A 250 14.13 7.79 5.85
CA TYR A 250 13.86 8.80 4.82
C TYR A 250 15.13 9.32 4.13
N GLU A 251 16.25 9.38 4.85
CA GLU A 251 17.56 9.79 4.33
C GLU A 251 18.13 8.86 3.24
N LEU A 252 17.61 7.63 3.14
CA LEU A 252 17.96 6.69 2.08
C LEU A 252 17.05 6.81 0.86
N LEU A 253 15.95 7.59 0.95
CA LEU A 253 14.99 7.82 -0.12
C LEU A 253 15.41 9.08 -0.90
N TYR A 254 15.98 8.88 -2.08
CA TYR A 254 16.40 9.97 -2.95
C TYR A 254 15.37 10.17 -4.07
N GLU A 255 14.99 11.43 -4.27
CA GLU A 255 14.21 11.84 -5.43
C GLU A 255 15.04 11.68 -6.72
N MET A 256 14.36 11.42 -7.83
CA MET A 256 14.98 11.18 -9.15
C MET A 256 16.08 12.19 -9.53
N ASP A 257 15.82 13.50 -9.37
CA ASP A 257 16.77 14.55 -9.74
C ASP A 257 18.06 14.51 -8.90
N ALA A 258 18.00 13.99 -7.67
CA ALA A 258 19.14 13.91 -6.78
C ALA A 258 20.00 12.66 -7.00
N ILE A 259 19.44 11.59 -7.58
CA ILE A 259 20.11 10.28 -7.71
C ILE A 259 20.45 9.89 -9.15
N ASN A 260 19.89 10.57 -10.16
CA ASN A 260 20.04 10.16 -11.55
C ASN A 260 21.50 10.09 -12.05
N ASP A 261 22.37 10.98 -11.56
CA ASP A 261 23.81 11.01 -11.91
C ASP A 261 24.62 9.89 -11.25
N ASP A 262 24.02 9.12 -10.35
CA ASP A 262 24.68 8.06 -9.61
C ASP A 262 24.42 6.66 -10.17
N PHE A 263 23.47 6.49 -11.08
CA PHE A 263 23.22 5.18 -11.73
C PHE A 263 24.44 4.68 -12.51
N ALA A 264 25.15 5.55 -13.23
CA ALA A 264 26.40 5.20 -13.91
C ALA A 264 27.54 4.81 -12.95
N LYS A 265 27.41 5.18 -11.66
CA LYS A 265 28.37 4.84 -10.61
C LYS A 265 27.92 3.64 -9.79
N ALA A 266 26.67 3.18 -9.90
CA ALA A 266 26.21 2.01 -9.16
C ALA A 266 26.89 0.74 -9.70
N ASP A 267 27.12 -0.23 -8.81
CA ASP A 267 27.65 -1.54 -9.24
C ASP A 267 26.51 -2.46 -9.66
N ALA A 268 25.33 -2.31 -9.05
CA ALA A 268 24.09 -2.95 -9.49
C ALA A 268 22.86 -2.08 -9.19
N VAL A 269 21.81 -2.21 -10.00
CA VAL A 269 20.49 -1.63 -9.74
C VAL A 269 19.47 -2.74 -9.59
N LEU A 270 18.65 -2.67 -8.53
CA LEU A 270 17.55 -3.59 -8.29
C LEU A 270 16.21 -2.88 -8.52
N VAL A 271 15.57 -3.21 -9.63
CA VAL A 271 14.25 -2.73 -10.01
C VAL A 271 13.17 -3.68 -9.50
N ILE A 272 12.16 -3.16 -8.81
CA ILE A 272 11.12 -3.97 -8.16
C ILE A 272 9.75 -3.46 -8.59
N GLY A 273 9.14 -4.12 -9.58
CA GLY A 273 7.79 -3.79 -10.01
C GLY A 273 7.66 -2.46 -10.75
N ALA A 274 8.72 -1.98 -11.40
CA ALA A 274 8.72 -0.73 -12.16
C ALA A 274 8.90 -0.98 -13.66
N ASN A 275 8.20 -0.22 -14.50
CA ASN A 275 8.30 -0.30 -15.96
C ASN A 275 8.43 1.09 -16.60
N ASP A 276 7.35 1.88 -16.65
CA ASP A 276 7.35 3.15 -17.40
C ASP A 276 8.36 4.17 -16.86
N VAL A 277 8.52 4.24 -15.53
CA VAL A 277 9.37 5.23 -14.82
C VAL A 277 10.88 5.09 -15.06
N LEU A 278 11.29 4.02 -15.73
CA LEU A 278 12.68 3.73 -16.09
C LEU A 278 12.82 3.39 -17.58
N ASN A 279 11.74 3.55 -18.36
CA ASN A 279 11.71 3.16 -19.76
C ASN A 279 12.51 4.17 -20.61
N PRO A 280 13.65 3.78 -21.22
CA PRO A 280 14.48 4.71 -21.98
C PRO A 280 13.78 5.28 -23.21
N ALA A 281 12.73 4.61 -23.72
CA ALA A 281 11.94 5.10 -24.84
C ALA A 281 11.29 6.48 -24.55
N ALA A 282 11.16 6.89 -23.30
CA ALA A 282 10.74 8.23 -22.95
C ALA A 282 11.67 9.34 -23.48
N ARG A 283 12.96 9.05 -23.72
CA ARG A 283 13.93 10.02 -24.25
C ARG A 283 13.93 10.11 -25.77
N ASP A 284 13.74 8.98 -26.44
CA ASP A 284 14.04 8.85 -27.88
C ASP A 284 12.81 8.53 -28.76
N ALA A 285 11.75 7.95 -28.20
CA ALA A 285 10.61 7.44 -28.98
C ALA A 285 9.53 8.52 -29.18
N GLU A 286 9.80 9.48 -30.08
CA GLU A 286 8.86 10.54 -30.47
C GLU A 286 7.48 9.96 -30.86
N GLY A 287 6.42 10.63 -30.42
CA GLY A 287 5.03 10.24 -30.72
C GLY A 287 4.46 9.15 -29.82
N THR A 288 5.23 8.59 -28.89
CA THR A 288 4.70 7.68 -27.86
C THR A 288 4.13 8.46 -26.66
N PRO A 289 3.16 7.89 -25.90
CA PRO A 289 2.60 8.55 -24.72
C PRO A 289 3.61 8.86 -23.60
N ILE A 290 4.79 8.21 -23.61
CA ILE A 290 5.86 8.42 -22.62
C ILE A 290 6.93 9.40 -23.09
N TYR A 291 6.89 9.85 -24.34
CA TYR A 291 7.93 10.73 -24.87
C TYR A 291 8.00 12.06 -24.09
N GLY A 292 9.20 12.43 -23.66
CA GLY A 292 9.46 13.61 -22.85
C GLY A 292 9.19 13.43 -21.35
N MET A 293 8.71 12.27 -20.92
CA MET A 293 8.60 11.95 -19.49
C MET A 293 10.02 11.82 -18.90
N PRO A 294 10.36 12.56 -17.83
CA PRO A 294 11.57 12.28 -17.08
C PRO A 294 11.54 10.83 -16.60
N VAL A 295 12.68 10.13 -16.67
CA VAL A 295 12.80 8.73 -16.22
C VAL A 295 14.06 8.56 -15.40
N LEU A 296 14.07 7.53 -14.55
CA LEU A 296 15.28 7.10 -13.84
C LEU A 296 16.29 6.53 -14.83
N ASN A 297 17.56 6.96 -14.73
CA ASN A 297 18.65 6.56 -15.61
C ASN A 297 19.18 5.14 -15.34
N VAL A 298 18.29 4.19 -15.04
CA VAL A 298 18.60 2.78 -14.73
C VAL A 298 19.41 2.13 -15.86
N ASP A 299 19.15 2.54 -17.10
CA ASP A 299 19.84 2.07 -18.30
C ASP A 299 21.36 2.36 -18.31
N GLN A 300 21.83 3.30 -17.49
CA GLN A 300 23.25 3.65 -17.37
C GLN A 300 24.03 2.75 -16.41
N ALA A 301 23.35 1.93 -15.60
CA ALA A 301 24.02 1.03 -14.68
C ALA A 301 24.59 -0.22 -15.39
N PRO A 302 25.73 -0.77 -14.93
CA PRO A 302 26.36 -1.92 -15.57
C PRO A 302 25.47 -3.17 -15.45
N GLU A 303 25.04 -3.53 -14.24
CA GLU A 303 24.17 -4.68 -13.98
C GLU A 303 22.82 -4.19 -13.44
N VAL A 304 21.72 -4.64 -14.05
CA VAL A 304 20.35 -4.27 -13.65
C VAL A 304 19.54 -5.55 -13.43
N ILE A 305 18.98 -5.70 -12.25
CA ILE A 305 18.12 -6.83 -11.88
C ILE A 305 16.69 -6.32 -11.84
N ILE A 306 15.78 -6.94 -12.59
CA ILE A 306 14.38 -6.50 -12.70
C ILE A 306 13.46 -7.62 -12.19
N CYS A 307 12.77 -7.35 -11.08
CA CYS A 307 11.74 -8.21 -10.50
C CYS A 307 10.36 -7.71 -10.92
N ASN A 308 9.84 -8.21 -12.04
CA ASN A 308 8.54 -7.81 -12.59
C ASN A 308 7.67 -9.04 -12.88
N PHE A 309 6.35 -8.90 -12.81
CA PHE A 309 5.44 -10.04 -12.99
C PHE A 309 5.52 -10.67 -14.39
N ASP A 310 5.54 -9.84 -15.42
CA ASP A 310 5.69 -10.25 -16.82
C ASP A 310 6.47 -9.19 -17.62
N LEU A 311 6.60 -9.41 -18.92
CA LEU A 311 7.28 -8.49 -19.85
C LEU A 311 6.34 -7.45 -20.47
N LYS A 312 5.06 -7.38 -20.06
CA LYS A 312 4.10 -6.50 -20.71
C LYS A 312 4.41 -5.03 -20.40
N PRO A 313 4.01 -4.12 -21.30
CA PRO A 313 4.07 -2.69 -21.04
C PRO A 313 3.40 -2.28 -19.73
N GLY A 314 3.86 -1.16 -19.16
CA GLY A 314 3.22 -0.53 -18.02
C GLY A 314 1.92 0.20 -18.40
N TYR A 315 1.61 1.24 -17.64
CA TYR A 315 0.40 2.02 -17.83
C TYR A 315 0.34 2.68 -19.21
N ALA A 316 1.48 3.13 -19.72
CA ALA A 316 1.54 3.85 -20.99
C ALA A 316 1.44 2.97 -22.24
N GLY A 317 1.47 1.64 -22.10
CA GLY A 317 1.32 0.72 -23.23
C GLY A 317 2.52 0.66 -24.19
N VAL A 318 3.69 1.17 -23.78
CA VAL A 318 4.93 1.16 -24.58
C VAL A 318 5.87 0.07 -24.08
N GLU A 319 6.42 -0.72 -25.00
CA GLU A 319 7.44 -1.73 -24.66
C GLU A 319 8.69 -1.08 -24.06
N ASN A 320 9.40 -1.80 -23.20
CA ASN A 320 10.58 -1.29 -22.51
C ASN A 320 11.87 -1.84 -23.13
N PRO A 321 12.63 -1.04 -23.90
CA PRO A 321 13.86 -1.49 -24.54
C PRO A 321 14.90 -2.03 -23.55
N LEU A 322 14.86 -1.54 -22.29
CA LEU A 322 15.78 -1.95 -21.24
C LEU A 322 15.78 -3.48 -21.03
N TYR A 323 14.63 -4.15 -21.16
CA TYR A 323 14.52 -5.59 -20.89
C TYR A 323 15.37 -6.45 -21.83
N SER A 324 15.78 -5.90 -22.97
CA SER A 324 16.59 -6.58 -23.99
C SER A 324 18.08 -6.21 -23.94
N ARG A 325 18.47 -5.29 -23.04
CA ARG A 325 19.84 -4.80 -22.91
C ARG A 325 20.73 -5.87 -22.26
N GLU A 326 21.98 -5.94 -22.70
CA GLU A 326 23.01 -6.72 -22.00
C GLU A 326 23.20 -6.22 -20.55
N GLY A 327 23.56 -7.12 -19.64
CA GLY A 327 23.68 -6.80 -18.21
C GLY A 327 22.33 -6.63 -17.49
N VAL A 328 21.23 -7.15 -18.08
CA VAL A 328 19.91 -7.16 -17.44
C VAL A 328 19.53 -8.58 -17.03
N PHE A 329 19.21 -8.77 -15.76
CA PHE A 329 18.72 -10.01 -15.18
C PHE A 329 17.23 -9.89 -14.89
N MET A 330 16.41 -10.65 -15.61
CA MET A 330 14.97 -10.66 -15.41
C MET A 330 14.57 -11.76 -14.42
N MET A 331 13.82 -11.39 -13.39
CA MET A 331 13.13 -12.30 -12.49
C MET A 331 11.62 -12.10 -12.66
N LEU A 332 11.00 -13.03 -13.39
CA LEU A 332 9.57 -12.97 -13.67
C LEU A 332 8.74 -13.62 -12.57
N GLY A 333 7.56 -13.06 -12.31
CA GLY A 333 6.62 -13.52 -11.31
C GLY A 333 6.42 -12.54 -10.16
N ASP A 334 5.89 -13.03 -9.05
CA ASP A 334 5.63 -12.18 -7.89
C ASP A 334 6.93 -11.55 -7.35
N ALA A 335 6.90 -10.23 -7.09
CA ALA A 335 8.10 -9.50 -6.68
C ALA A 335 8.58 -9.91 -5.28
N LYS A 336 7.66 -10.25 -4.37
CA LYS A 336 7.98 -10.71 -3.01
C LYS A 336 8.64 -12.09 -3.02
N GLU A 337 8.17 -12.99 -3.88
CA GLU A 337 8.82 -14.28 -4.12
C GLU A 337 10.21 -14.09 -4.74
N SER A 338 10.34 -13.20 -5.73
CA SER A 338 11.62 -12.89 -6.37
C SER A 338 12.65 -12.39 -5.36
N LEU A 339 12.29 -11.44 -4.50
CA LEU A 339 13.17 -10.92 -3.45
C LEU A 339 13.55 -11.99 -2.43
N THR A 340 12.62 -12.87 -2.08
CA THR A 340 12.89 -13.99 -1.17
C THR A 340 13.91 -14.95 -1.78
N GLU A 341 13.80 -15.24 -3.08
CA GLU A 341 14.75 -16.09 -3.80
C GLU A 341 16.13 -15.42 -3.91
N ILE A 342 16.19 -14.12 -4.21
CA ILE A 342 17.44 -13.35 -4.20
C ILE A 342 18.14 -13.47 -2.85
N MET A 343 17.41 -13.24 -1.76
CA MET A 343 17.97 -13.29 -0.41
C MET A 343 18.53 -14.67 -0.05
N LYS A 344 18.00 -15.76 -0.60
CA LYS A 344 18.53 -17.12 -0.44
C LYS A 344 19.81 -17.33 -1.25
N GLN A 345 19.88 -16.79 -2.47
CA GLN A 345 21.06 -16.91 -3.33
C GLN A 345 22.28 -16.13 -2.81
N MET A 346 22.07 -15.17 -1.90
CA MET A 346 23.13 -14.38 -1.28
C MET A 346 23.80 -15.04 -0.07
N GLU A 347 23.19 -16.09 0.50
CA GLU A 347 23.74 -16.88 1.62
C GLU A 347 24.94 -17.72 1.17
#